data_AF-A0A3M1B8U8-F1
#
_entry.id   AF-A0A3M1B8U8-F1
#
_cell.length_a   1.000
_cell.length_b   1.000
_cell.length_c   1.000
_cell.angle_alpha   90.00
_cell.angle_beta   90.00
_cell.angle_gamma   90.00
#
_symmetry.space_group_name_H-M   'P 1'
#
loop_
_entity.id
_entity.type
_entity.pdbx_description
1 polymer ?
#
loop_
_entity_poly.entity_id
_entity_poly.type
_entity_poly.pdbx_seq_one_letter_code
_entity_poly.pdbx_strand_id
1 'polypeptide(L)'
;MCGIAGILTMDLDFGGDEVVSRMLDCLYHRGPDEGGRRTFQIFVEGGWCASLFLGHRRLSIIDLENGRQPMGDLEGRVWVSYNGEIYNFPELREELIREGWRFRTRS
;
A
#
# COMPACT_ATOMS: atom_id res chain seq x y z
N MET A 1 2.95 0.90 15.66
CA MET A 1 1.84 1.41 14.80
C MET A 1 2.47 1.83 13.49
N CYS A 2 2.10 1.22 12.36
CA CYS A 2 2.70 1.43 11.03
C CYS A 2 2.84 2.91 10.59
N GLY A 3 3.68 3.15 9.56
CA GLY A 3 3.85 4.44 8.90
C GLY A 3 3.44 4.38 7.43
N ILE A 4 2.89 5.48 6.91
CA ILE A 4 2.50 5.62 5.50
C ILE A 4 3.15 6.91 4.98
N ALA A 5 3.69 6.85 3.77
CA ALA A 5 4.23 8.00 3.06
C ALA A 5 3.88 7.89 1.58
N GLY A 6 3.71 9.03 0.91
CA GLY A 6 3.52 9.03 -0.53
C GLY A 6 3.54 10.42 -1.13
N ILE A 7 3.75 10.49 -2.45
CA ILE A 7 3.83 11.72 -3.23
C ILE A 7 3.06 11.51 -4.52
N LEU A 8 2.16 12.44 -4.83
CA LEU A 8 1.58 12.60 -6.16
C LEU A 8 2.23 13.84 -6.80
N THR A 9 2.77 13.69 -7.99
CA THR A 9 3.44 14.77 -8.71
C THR A 9 3.07 14.77 -10.18
N MET A 10 2.98 15.95 -10.79
CA MET A 10 2.83 16.11 -12.25
C MET A 10 4.18 16.19 -12.96
N ASP A 11 5.28 16.32 -12.22
CA ASP A 11 6.64 16.22 -12.75
C ASP A 11 6.98 14.74 -12.97
N LEU A 12 6.99 14.31 -14.23
CA LEU A 12 7.23 12.92 -14.62
C LEU A 12 8.69 12.49 -14.43
N ASP A 13 9.62 13.45 -14.38
CA ASP A 13 11.05 13.21 -14.15
C ASP A 13 11.41 13.30 -12.66
N PHE A 14 10.42 13.53 -11.79
CA PHE A 14 10.62 13.55 -10.35
C PHE A 14 11.08 12.16 -9.86
N GLY A 15 12.29 12.10 -9.32
CA GLY A 15 12.89 10.91 -8.69
C GLY A 15 12.22 10.52 -7.36
N GLY A 16 10.89 10.45 -7.33
CA GLY A 16 10.09 10.29 -6.13
C GLY A 16 10.31 8.98 -5.37
N ASP A 17 10.86 7.98 -6.04
CA ASP A 17 11.23 6.71 -5.45
C ASP A 17 12.27 6.87 -4.31
N GLU A 18 13.30 7.68 -4.52
CA GLU A 18 14.31 7.96 -3.49
C GLU A 18 13.73 8.83 -2.37
N VAL A 19 12.92 9.84 -2.72
CA VAL A 19 12.29 10.74 -1.75
C VAL A 19 11.36 9.96 -0.83
N VAL A 20 10.49 9.11 -1.37
CA VAL A 20 9.59 8.28 -0.58
C VAL A 20 10.38 7.27 0.26
N SER A 21 11.48 6.71 -0.25
CA SER A 21 12.35 5.85 0.57
C SER A 21 12.85 6.58 1.82
N ARG A 22 13.35 7.81 1.67
CA ARG A 22 13.82 8.63 2.81
C ARG A 22 12.69 8.99 3.77
N MET A 23 11.49 9.28 3.25
CA MET A 23 10.31 9.49 4.09
C MET A 23 9.96 8.23 4.90
N LEU A 24 10.05 7.05 4.29
CA LEU A 24 9.81 5.77 4.98
C LEU A 24 10.90 5.45 6.01
N ASP A 25 12.15 5.88 5.80
CA ASP A 25 13.22 5.72 6.78
C ASP A 25 12.99 6.57 8.03
N CYS A 26 12.50 7.81 7.88
CA CYS A 26 12.06 8.62 9.01
C CYS A 26 10.92 7.95 9.81
N LEU A 27 10.14 7.09 9.17
CA LEU A 27 9.03 6.35 9.78
C LEU A 27 9.43 4.94 10.25
N TYR A 28 10.71 4.57 10.21
CA TYR A 28 11.17 3.22 10.58
C TYR A 28 10.71 2.80 11.98
N HIS A 29 10.82 3.71 12.95
CA HIS A 29 10.41 3.47 14.35
C HIS A 29 8.92 3.10 14.53
N ARG A 30 8.06 3.42 13.55
CA ARG A 30 6.62 3.11 13.56
C ARG A 30 6.33 1.69 13.09
N GLY A 31 7.11 1.20 12.13
CA GLY A 31 6.97 -0.13 11.53
C GLY A 31 8.34 -0.72 11.19
N PRO A 32 9.04 -1.29 12.17
CA PRO A 32 10.41 -1.77 12.00
C PRO A 32 10.51 -3.12 11.27
N ASP A 33 9.40 -3.86 11.16
CA ASP A 33 9.40 -5.24 10.68
C ASP A 33 9.49 -5.32 9.15
N GLU A 34 8.81 -4.40 8.45
CA GLU A 34 8.80 -4.41 6.99
C GLU A 34 8.67 -3.01 6.38
N GLY A 35 9.24 -2.83 5.19
CA GLY A 35 9.02 -1.66 4.35
C GLY A 35 8.62 -2.07 2.92
N GLY A 36 7.71 -1.31 2.33
CA GLY A 36 7.27 -1.53 0.95
C GLY A 36 6.90 -0.23 0.25
N ARG A 37 7.00 -0.25 -1.09
CA ARG A 37 6.65 0.89 -1.94
C ARG A 37 6.16 0.45 -3.31
N ARG A 38 5.35 1.30 -3.93
CA ARG A 38 4.78 1.13 -5.27
C ARG A 38 4.72 2.47 -5.98
N THR A 39 5.09 2.45 -7.26
CA THR A 39 5.03 3.61 -8.16
C THR A 39 3.99 3.34 -9.22
N PHE A 40 3.14 4.33 -9.49
CA PHE A 40 2.11 4.29 -10.51
C PHE A 40 2.27 5.49 -11.43
N GLN A 41 2.20 5.26 -12.73
CA GLN A 41 2.11 6.33 -13.71
C GLN A 41 0.63 6.52 -14.07
N ILE A 42 0.20 7.78 -14.12
CA ILE A 42 -1.18 8.16 -14.37
C ILE A 42 -1.26 8.70 -15.79
N PHE A 43 -2.10 8.05 -16.59
CA PHE A 43 -2.41 8.43 -17.96
C PHE A 43 -3.82 8.98 -18.02
N VAL A 44 -3.99 10.13 -18.67
CA VAL A 44 -5.28 10.73 -18.99
C VAL A 44 -5.38 10.93 -20.50
N GLU A 45 -6.55 11.31 -21.01
CA GLU A 45 -6.70 11.65 -22.43
C GLU A 45 -5.71 12.76 -22.81
N GLY A 46 -4.67 12.38 -23.57
CA GLY A 46 -3.61 13.29 -24.00
C GLY A 46 -2.20 12.93 -23.52
N GLY A 47 -2.02 11.98 -22.60
CA GLY A 47 -0.69 11.50 -22.21
C GLY A 47 -0.52 11.12 -20.74
N TRP A 48 0.70 10.70 -20.40
CA TRP A 48 1.16 10.61 -19.01
C TRP A 48 1.12 12.01 -18.40
N CYS A 49 0.46 12.16 -17.24
CA CYS A 49 0.26 13.47 -16.62
C CYS A 49 0.75 13.55 -15.18
N ALA A 50 0.95 12.41 -14.52
CA ALA A 50 1.42 12.35 -13.15
C ALA A 50 2.05 11.01 -12.79
N SER A 51 2.82 11.01 -11.71
CA SER A 51 3.34 9.83 -11.04
C SER A 51 2.90 9.84 -9.57
N LEU A 52 2.45 8.69 -9.09
CA LEU A 52 2.13 8.44 -7.68
C LEU A 52 3.15 7.46 -7.10
N PHE A 53 3.83 7.88 -6.04
CA PHE A 53 4.72 7.05 -5.24
C PHE A 53 4.03 6.77 -3.90
N LEU A 54 3.75 5.52 -3.58
CA LEU A 54 3.03 5.11 -2.38
C LEU A 54 3.89 4.14 -1.57
N GLY A 55 4.03 4.39 -0.27
CA GLY A 55 4.90 3.65 0.63
C GLY A 55 4.23 3.22 1.93
N HIS A 56 4.84 2.24 2.60
CA HIS A 56 4.40 1.73 3.90
C HIS A 56 5.58 1.21 4.74
N ARG A 57 5.53 1.45 6.05
CA ARG A 57 6.36 0.83 7.09
C ARG A 57 5.46 0.04 8.03
N ARG A 58 5.62 -1.27 8.10
CA ARG A 58 4.69 -2.16 8.80
C ARG A 58 5.23 -2.57 10.17
N LEU A 59 4.37 -2.47 11.18
CA LEU A 59 4.49 -3.25 12.42
C LEU A 59 3.56 -4.46 12.26
N SER A 60 4.13 -5.65 12.23
CA SER A 60 3.44 -6.89 11.90
C SER A 60 2.80 -7.47 13.16
N ILE A 61 1.46 -7.40 13.24
CA ILE A 61 0.69 -7.91 14.38
C ILE A 61 -0.17 -9.11 13.96
N ILE A 62 -0.90 -9.00 12.85
CA ILE A 62 -1.75 -10.07 12.28
C ILE A 62 -1.19 -10.45 10.91
N ASP A 63 -1.07 -11.75 10.59
CA ASP A 63 -0.45 -12.28 9.36
C ASP A 63 0.97 -11.72 9.13
N LEU A 64 1.93 -12.31 9.85
CA LEU A 64 3.31 -11.85 9.90
C LEU A 64 4.02 -11.96 8.53
N GLU A 65 3.56 -12.85 7.65
CA GLU A 65 4.28 -13.19 6.42
C GLU A 65 3.68 -12.56 5.17
N ASN A 66 2.35 -12.42 5.08
CA ASN A 66 1.69 -12.06 3.82
C ASN A 66 1.07 -10.65 3.80
N GLY A 67 1.05 -9.94 4.93
CA GLY A 67 0.43 -8.62 5.06
C GLY A 67 1.24 -7.44 4.51
N ARG A 68 2.07 -7.66 3.49
CA ARG A 68 2.92 -6.61 2.89
C ARG A 68 2.08 -5.48 2.31
N GLN A 69 2.53 -4.24 2.51
CA GLN A 69 1.86 -3.02 2.05
C GLN A 69 2.84 -2.14 1.24
N PRO A 70 2.40 -1.37 0.23
CA PRO A 70 1.01 -1.28 -0.26
C PRO A 70 0.51 -2.59 -0.87
N MET A 71 -0.76 -2.92 -0.60
CA MET A 71 -1.42 -4.13 -1.04
C MET A 71 -2.32 -3.83 -2.25
N GLY A 72 -2.21 -4.65 -3.29
CA GLY A 72 -3.12 -4.62 -4.43
C GLY A 72 -4.29 -5.59 -4.26
N ASP A 73 -5.36 -5.39 -5.01
CA ASP A 73 -6.33 -6.44 -5.31
C ASP A 73 -5.71 -7.53 -6.21
N LEU A 74 -6.49 -8.56 -6.54
CA LEU A 74 -6.00 -9.69 -7.34
C LEU A 74 -5.64 -9.30 -8.78
N GLU A 75 -6.30 -8.29 -9.31
CA GLU A 75 -6.12 -7.82 -10.68
C GLU A 75 -5.16 -6.63 -10.77
N GLY A 76 -4.63 -6.16 -9.64
CA GLY A 76 -3.70 -5.04 -9.56
C GLY A 76 -4.32 -3.69 -9.92
N ARG A 77 -5.65 -3.57 -9.92
CA ARG A 77 -6.41 -2.36 -10.28
C ARG A 77 -6.57 -1.40 -9.11
N VAL A 78 -6.72 -1.94 -7.90
CA VAL A 78 -6.88 -1.15 -6.67
C VAL A 78 -5.73 -1.46 -5.75
N TRP A 79 -5.10 -0.40 -5.22
CA TRP A 79 -4.00 -0.50 -4.27
C TRP A 79 -4.30 0.33 -3.02
N VAL A 80 -3.89 -0.18 -1.86
CA VAL A 80 -4.09 0.47 -0.57
C VAL A 80 -2.81 0.45 0.25
N SER A 81 -2.62 1.48 1.09
CA SER A 81 -1.69 1.48 2.21
C SER A 81 -2.53 1.81 3.45
N TYR A 82 -2.55 0.93 4.44
CA TYR A 82 -3.51 1.01 5.55
C TYR A 82 -2.81 0.91 6.92
N ASN A 83 -3.04 1.89 7.79
CA ASN A 83 -2.56 1.90 9.16
C ASN A 83 -3.76 1.88 10.12
N GLY A 84 -4.05 0.71 10.68
CA GLY A 84 -5.15 0.50 11.61
C GLY A 84 -5.46 -0.98 11.76
N GLU A 85 -6.57 -1.28 12.40
CA GLU A 85 -7.10 -2.64 12.57
C GLU A 85 -8.58 -2.65 12.20
N ILE A 86 -8.98 -3.59 11.33
CA ILE A 86 -10.38 -3.85 11.01
C ILE A 86 -10.81 -5.01 11.90
N TYR A 87 -11.38 -4.72 13.07
CA TYR A 87 -11.65 -5.75 14.08
C TYR A 87 -12.63 -6.83 13.62
N ASN A 88 -13.58 -6.47 12.74
CA ASN A 88 -14.57 -7.37 12.16
C ASN A 88 -14.14 -7.94 10.79
N PHE A 89 -12.83 -7.98 10.50
CA PHE A 89 -12.33 -8.55 9.25
C PHE A 89 -12.72 -10.03 9.03
N PRO A 90 -12.86 -10.90 10.06
CA PRO A 90 -13.28 -12.28 9.83
C PRO A 90 -14.69 -12.36 9.24
N GLU A 91 -15.64 -11.60 9.80
CA GLU A 91 -17.03 -11.56 9.33
C GLU A 91 -17.12 -10.95 7.93
N LEU A 92 -16.42 -9.83 7.70
CA LEU A 92 -16.36 -9.18 6.39
C LEU A 92 -15.74 -10.09 5.33
N ARG A 93 -14.70 -10.86 5.69
CA ARG A 93 -14.07 -11.81 4.77
C ARG A 93 -15.06 -12.89 4.36
N GLU A 94 -15.82 -13.45 5.30
CA GLU A 94 -16.83 -14.47 4.99
C GLU A 94 -17.95 -13.92 4.10
N GLU A 95 -18.38 -12.68 4.32
CA GLU A 95 -19.34 -11.99 3.46
C GLU A 95 -18.79 -11.82 2.03
N LEU A 96 -17.58 -11.28 1.89
CA LEU A 96 -16.96 -11.06 0.59
C LEU A 96 -16.67 -12.37 -0.16
N ILE A 97 -16.30 -13.45 0.54
CA ILE A 97 -16.15 -14.78 -0.08
C ILE A 97 -17.50 -15.27 -0.61
N ARG A 98 -18.60 -15.06 0.11
CA ARG A 98 -19.95 -15.44 -0.36
C ARG A 98 -20.38 -14.66 -1.60
N GLU A 99 -19.92 -13.42 -1.74
CA GLU A 99 -20.11 -12.59 -2.95
C GLU A 99 -19.17 -12.97 -4.11
N GLY A 100 -18.22 -13.89 -3.88
CA GLY A 100 -17.32 -14.42 -4.92
C GLY A 100 -15.92 -13.82 -4.92
N TRP A 101 -15.58 -12.96 -3.95
CA TRP A 101 -14.23 -12.42 -3.82
C TRP A 101 -13.24 -13.48 -3.30
N ARG A 102 -11.98 -13.36 -3.71
CA ARG A 102 -10.89 -14.22 -3.25
C ARG A 102 -9.82 -13.38 -2.55
N PHE A 103 -9.11 -13.99 -1.60
CA PHE A 103 -8.13 -13.32 -0.76
C PHE A 103 -6.76 -14.01 -0.86
N ARG A 104 -5.68 -13.21 -0.87
CA ARG A 104 -4.29 -13.72 -0.83
C ARG A 104 -3.76 -13.85 0.59
N THR A 105 -4.18 -12.96 1.49
CA THR A 105 -3.73 -12.86 2.88
C THR A 105 -4.75 -13.45 3.83
N ARG A 106 -4.35 -13.67 5.08
CA ARG A 106 -5.22 -14.07 6.19
C ARG A 106 -5.48 -12.95 7.20
N SER A 107 -4.77 -11.82 7.08
CA SER A 107 -5.12 -10.52 7.70
C SER A 107 -6.15 -9.76 6.89
#